data_AF-A0A812S6P7-F1
#
_entry.id   AF-A0A812S6P7-F1
#
_cell.length_a   1.000
_cell.length_b   1.000
_cell.length_c   1.000
_cell.angle_alpha   90.00
_cell.angle_beta   90.00
_cell.angle_gamma   90.00
#
_symmetry.space_group_name_H-M   'P 1'
#
loop_
_entity.id
_entity.type
_entity.pdbx_description
1 polymer ?
#
loop_
_entity_poly.entity_id
_entity_poly.type
_entity_poly.pdbx_seq_one_letter_code
_entity_poly.pdbx_strand_id
1 'polypeptide(L)'
;MMLVFVTRAQHACRRREACPLWLNPSSEARSFHLVSQAMPPRWKGYGGGGGGGGDWQEDHISNAVTQAIAPILSKETEWDQAKLEKRLKQYFRNAAKGLEFYSKSWDVLIEEYSDTVFASLFQALKDRPWLPEVDFLMVIDAAVKELFPPQLLQNVPQPEFERQVLHAHDRAFEEQRFAPMLWDILFEKIQDKPLKSKVYNAFEAGRREAALSSAGNGGSPVEDFIQAWVASSLRELQQGNMSLGEQLPLELCKDIFRELLEAGALPLPLTQETGLQHRGSDGRGNGDSQYPAVTFDVACDCKDVYAGNVELPPPAVDRGELPGLALS
;
A
#
# COMPACT_ATOMS: atom_id res chain seq x y z
N MET A 1 15.33 8.39 -67.39
CA MET A 1 16.13 9.30 -66.54
C MET A 1 16.80 8.41 -65.48
N MET A 2 18.02 7.86 -65.63
CA MET A 2 19.34 8.50 -65.80
C MET A 2 19.47 9.70 -64.85
N LEU A 3 20.30 9.72 -63.81
CA LEU A 3 21.75 9.46 -63.83
C LEU A 3 22.33 8.97 -62.49
N VAL A 4 23.45 8.25 -62.63
CA VAL A 4 24.46 7.85 -61.65
C VAL A 4 25.69 8.76 -61.84
N PHE A 5 26.38 9.17 -60.77
CA PHE A 5 27.84 9.47 -60.61
C PHE A 5 28.07 9.76 -59.09
N VAL A 6 28.86 9.05 -58.25
CA VAL A 6 30.32 8.69 -58.24
C VAL A 6 31.14 10.00 -58.12
N THR A 7 31.99 10.34 -57.12
CA THR A 7 32.95 9.62 -56.24
C THR A 7 33.62 10.56 -55.21
N ARG A 8 34.12 10.01 -54.06
CA ARG A 8 35.37 10.25 -53.24
C ARG A 8 35.80 11.68 -52.84
N ALA A 9 36.41 11.98 -51.68
CA ALA A 9 37.49 11.33 -50.90
C ALA A 9 37.43 11.80 -49.41
N GLN A 10 37.55 10.96 -48.37
CA GLN A 10 38.76 10.43 -47.68
C GLN A 10 39.73 11.47 -47.06
N HIS A 11 39.77 11.51 -45.72
CA HIS A 11 40.95 11.36 -44.82
C HIS A 11 40.43 11.46 -43.36
N ALA A 12 40.28 10.38 -42.58
CA ALA A 12 41.29 9.59 -41.87
C ALA A 12 42.04 10.35 -40.75
N CYS A 13 41.63 10.14 -39.49
CA CYS A 13 42.56 10.02 -38.37
C CYS A 13 42.08 8.93 -37.41
N ARG A 14 42.89 7.89 -37.25
CA ARG A 14 42.63 6.64 -36.51
C ARG A 14 43.27 6.70 -35.12
N ARG A 15 42.52 6.18 -34.15
CA ARG A 15 42.86 5.20 -33.08
C ARG A 15 44.22 5.28 -32.37
N ARG A 16 44.14 5.11 -31.04
CA ARG A 16 44.65 4.02 -30.17
C ARG A 16 44.72 4.58 -28.73
N GLU A 17 44.49 3.91 -27.60
CA GLU A 17 44.50 2.52 -27.15
C GLU A 17 43.81 2.52 -25.76
N ALA A 18 42.86 1.62 -25.47
CA ALA A 18 43.02 0.42 -24.65
C ALA A 18 43.39 0.65 -23.16
N CYS A 19 42.42 0.40 -22.24
CA CYS A 19 42.60 -0.26 -20.92
C CYS A 19 41.25 -0.34 -20.14
N PRO A 20 41.11 -1.17 -19.09
CA PRO A 20 40.37 -2.44 -19.18
C PRO A 20 39.25 -2.60 -18.15
N LEU A 21 38.48 -3.69 -18.31
CA LEU A 21 37.86 -4.50 -17.25
C LEU A 21 37.36 -3.75 -16.02
N TRP A 22 36.10 -3.30 -16.06
CA TRP A 22 35.30 -3.20 -14.86
C TRP A 22 34.33 -4.37 -14.79
N LEU A 23 34.49 -5.07 -13.68
CA LEU A 23 33.71 -6.17 -13.13
C LEU A 23 32.21 -5.99 -13.34
N ASN A 24 31.56 -7.12 -13.66
CA ASN A 24 30.14 -7.36 -13.45
C ASN A 24 29.66 -6.76 -12.12
N PRO A 25 28.69 -5.85 -12.12
CA PRO A 25 27.69 -5.86 -11.09
C PRO A 25 26.70 -6.99 -11.45
N SER A 26 26.71 -8.07 -10.67
CA SER A 26 25.54 -8.93 -10.58
C SER A 26 24.42 -8.13 -9.91
N SER A 27 23.75 -7.27 -10.68
CA SER A 27 22.38 -6.92 -10.34
C SER A 27 21.56 -8.15 -10.71
N GLU A 28 21.32 -9.01 -9.73
CA GLU A 28 19.97 -9.55 -9.59
C GLU A 28 19.05 -8.33 -9.51
N ALA A 29 18.71 -7.78 -10.68
CA ALA A 29 17.40 -7.25 -10.89
C ALA A 29 16.47 -8.42 -10.59
N ARG A 30 16.10 -8.55 -9.31
CA ARG A 30 14.76 -8.98 -8.96
C ARG A 30 13.90 -8.00 -9.74
N SER A 31 13.53 -8.40 -10.96
CA SER A 31 12.22 -8.07 -11.46
C SER A 31 11.31 -8.41 -10.29
N PHE A 32 10.96 -7.39 -9.52
CA PHE A 32 9.61 -7.28 -9.05
C PHE A 32 8.80 -7.52 -10.31
N HIS A 33 8.43 -8.80 -10.51
CA HIS A 33 7.14 -9.09 -11.07
C HIS A 33 6.26 -8.18 -10.25
N LEU A 34 5.93 -7.05 -10.86
CA LEU A 34 4.62 -6.48 -10.73
C LEU A 34 3.74 -7.68 -10.41
N VAL A 35 3.31 -7.76 -9.16
CA VAL A 35 1.89 -7.98 -8.93
C VAL A 35 1.21 -6.78 -9.62
N SER A 36 1.30 -6.74 -10.97
CA SER A 36 0.15 -6.66 -11.82
C SER A 36 -0.80 -7.53 -11.04
N GLN A 37 -1.77 -6.89 -10.41
CA GLN A 37 -2.92 -7.57 -9.88
C GLN A 37 -3.46 -8.33 -11.09
N ALA A 38 -2.88 -9.50 -11.37
CA ALA A 38 -3.54 -10.65 -11.88
C ALA A 38 -4.67 -10.72 -10.88
N MET A 39 -5.82 -10.17 -11.30
CA MET A 39 -7.03 -10.18 -10.52
C MET A 39 -7.03 -11.55 -9.84
N PRO A 40 -6.97 -11.62 -8.49
CA PRO A 40 -6.84 -12.89 -7.80
C PRO A 40 -7.87 -13.81 -8.44
N PRO A 41 -7.43 -14.98 -8.95
CA PRO A 41 -8.06 -15.71 -10.04
C PRO A 41 -9.56 -15.56 -9.93
N ARG A 42 -10.15 -14.72 -10.83
CA ARG A 42 -11.55 -14.25 -10.79
C ARG A 42 -12.37 -15.34 -10.13
N TRP A 43 -12.74 -15.13 -8.86
CA TRP A 43 -13.36 -16.14 -8.01
C TRP A 43 -14.47 -16.81 -8.81
N LYS A 44 -14.14 -17.93 -9.47
CA LYS A 44 -15.12 -18.71 -10.24
C LYS A 44 -15.99 -19.24 -9.14
N GLY A 45 -17.18 -18.63 -9.01
CA GLY A 45 -18.12 -18.93 -7.97
C GLY A 45 -18.09 -20.42 -7.73
N TYR A 46 -17.60 -20.82 -6.56
CA TYR A 46 -17.74 -22.18 -6.05
C TYR A 46 -19.24 -22.35 -5.85
N GLY A 47 -19.92 -22.63 -6.95
CA GLY A 47 -21.31 -23.00 -6.99
C GLY A 47 -21.41 -24.34 -6.29
N GLY A 48 -22.20 -24.36 -5.23
CA GLY A 48 -22.95 -25.54 -4.80
C GLY A 48 -22.16 -26.84 -4.68
N GLY A 49 -21.09 -26.87 -3.88
CA GLY A 49 -20.59 -28.13 -3.32
C GLY A 49 -21.41 -28.46 -2.07
N GLY A 50 -22.47 -29.24 -2.23
CA GLY A 50 -23.40 -29.59 -1.16
C GLY A 50 -22.76 -30.39 -0.01
N GLY A 51 -23.30 -30.16 1.19
CA GLY A 51 -23.57 -31.25 2.13
C GLY A 51 -22.39 -31.93 2.79
N GLY A 52 -21.40 -31.18 3.27
CA GLY A 52 -20.49 -31.65 4.32
C GLY A 52 -20.75 -30.85 5.58
N GLY A 53 -21.71 -31.28 6.41
CA GLY A 53 -21.90 -30.75 7.77
C GLY A 53 -20.75 -31.17 8.67
N GLY A 54 -19.53 -30.72 8.35
CA GLY A 54 -18.42 -30.77 9.26
C GLY A 54 -18.79 -29.89 10.45
N ASP A 55 -18.83 -30.51 11.62
CA ASP A 55 -18.98 -29.86 12.90
C ASP A 55 -17.98 -28.71 12.96
N TRP A 56 -18.47 -27.48 12.77
CA TRP A 56 -17.66 -26.28 12.98
C TRP A 56 -17.52 -26.16 14.49
N GLN A 57 -16.58 -26.93 15.06
CA GLN A 57 -16.15 -26.72 16.43
C GLN A 57 -15.93 -25.23 16.62
N GLU A 58 -16.46 -24.69 17.72
CA GLU A 58 -16.32 -23.29 18.13
C GLU A 58 -14.85 -22.95 18.25
N ASP A 59 -14.24 -22.55 17.14
CA ASP A 59 -12.85 -22.18 17.06
C ASP A 59 -12.67 -20.72 17.51
N HIS A 60 -11.45 -20.38 17.90
CA HIS A 60 -11.13 -19.05 18.39
C HIS A 60 -11.49 -17.94 17.38
N ILE A 61 -11.40 -18.26 16.08
CA ILE A 61 -11.81 -17.37 14.98
C ILE A 61 -13.32 -17.07 15.06
N SER A 62 -14.16 -18.07 15.33
CA SER A 62 -15.61 -17.86 15.40
C SER A 62 -16.00 -16.87 16.50
N ASN A 63 -15.44 -17.03 17.68
CA ASN A 63 -15.70 -16.11 18.80
C ASN A 63 -15.21 -14.69 18.50
N ALA A 64 -14.00 -14.57 17.92
CA ALA A 64 -13.43 -13.27 17.56
C ALA A 64 -14.27 -12.55 16.50
N VAL A 65 -14.73 -13.26 15.45
CA VAL A 65 -15.57 -12.69 14.40
C VAL A 65 -16.90 -12.18 14.97
N THR A 66 -17.59 -12.97 15.79
CA THR A 66 -18.85 -12.56 16.41
C THR A 66 -18.68 -11.31 17.28
N GLN A 67 -17.59 -11.21 18.04
CA GLN A 67 -17.29 -10.03 18.84
C GLN A 67 -17.00 -8.80 17.97
N ALA A 68 -16.19 -8.95 16.93
CA ALA A 68 -15.80 -7.85 16.04
C ALA A 68 -16.99 -7.22 15.31
N ILE A 69 -17.95 -8.03 14.84
CA ILE A 69 -19.11 -7.52 14.08
C ILE A 69 -20.26 -7.04 14.95
N ALA A 70 -20.32 -7.42 16.23
CA ALA A 70 -21.44 -7.09 17.11
C ALA A 70 -21.82 -5.59 17.10
N PRO A 71 -20.86 -4.64 17.10
CA PRO A 71 -21.17 -3.20 17.05
C PRO A 71 -21.82 -2.73 15.73
N ILE A 72 -21.60 -3.44 14.62
CA ILE A 72 -22.07 -3.03 13.28
C ILE A 72 -23.30 -3.80 12.79
N LEU A 73 -23.80 -4.76 13.56
CA LEU A 73 -24.95 -5.59 13.13
C LEU A 73 -26.20 -4.77 12.79
N SER A 74 -26.38 -3.60 13.42
CA SER A 74 -27.48 -2.68 13.12
C SER A 74 -27.29 -1.90 11.80
N LYS A 75 -26.06 -1.84 11.28
CA LYS A 75 -25.68 -1.14 10.04
C LYS A 75 -25.61 -2.06 8.83
N GLU A 76 -25.51 -3.37 9.04
CA GLU A 76 -25.52 -4.36 7.97
C GLU A 76 -26.94 -4.54 7.42
N THR A 77 -27.10 -4.42 6.10
CA THR A 77 -28.41 -4.44 5.43
C THR A 77 -28.57 -5.55 4.40
N GLU A 78 -27.48 -6.15 3.94
CA GLU A 78 -27.52 -7.14 2.86
C GLU A 78 -27.45 -8.58 3.36
N TRP A 79 -26.67 -8.84 4.41
CA TRP A 79 -26.46 -10.19 4.96
C TRP A 79 -26.99 -10.30 6.38
N ASP A 80 -27.69 -11.39 6.68
CA ASP A 80 -27.96 -11.75 8.08
C ASP A 80 -26.65 -12.06 8.83
N GLN A 81 -26.70 -11.97 10.17
CA GLN A 81 -25.54 -12.19 11.03
C GLN A 81 -24.85 -13.54 10.73
N ALA A 82 -25.60 -14.63 10.63
CA ALA A 82 -25.03 -15.96 10.43
C ALA A 82 -24.29 -16.09 9.09
N LYS A 83 -24.83 -15.48 8.04
CA LYS A 83 -24.20 -15.42 6.72
C LYS A 83 -22.96 -14.53 6.74
N LEU A 84 -23.00 -13.38 7.39
CA LEU A 84 -21.84 -12.49 7.53
C LEU A 84 -20.70 -13.17 8.29
N GLU A 85 -20.98 -13.75 9.46
CA GLU A 85 -20.01 -14.51 10.24
C GLU A 85 -19.41 -15.65 9.42
N LYS A 86 -20.24 -16.44 8.74
CA LYS A 86 -19.78 -17.53 7.88
C LYS A 86 -18.84 -17.04 6.78
N ARG A 87 -19.15 -15.91 6.14
CA ARG A 87 -18.33 -15.33 5.06
C ARG A 87 -17.00 -14.81 5.59
N LEU A 88 -17.02 -14.04 6.67
CA LEU A 88 -15.81 -13.52 7.30
C LEU A 88 -14.87 -14.65 7.69
N LYS A 89 -15.34 -15.65 8.45
CA LYS A 89 -14.55 -16.84 8.82
C LYS A 89 -13.92 -17.53 7.62
N GLN A 90 -14.64 -17.58 6.50
CA GLN A 90 -14.12 -18.18 5.28
C GLN A 90 -13.01 -17.34 4.64
N TYR A 91 -13.08 -16.01 4.67
CA TYR A 91 -12.01 -15.14 4.16
C TYR A 91 -10.72 -15.34 4.95
N PHE A 92 -10.76 -15.30 6.29
CA PHE A 92 -9.61 -15.55 7.15
C PHE A 92 -8.98 -16.94 6.90
N ARG A 93 -9.79 -18.01 6.91
CA ARG A 93 -9.26 -19.38 6.66
C ARG A 93 -8.69 -19.57 5.25
N ASN A 94 -9.24 -18.89 4.25
CA ASN A 94 -8.74 -19.00 2.89
C ASN A 94 -7.42 -18.25 2.70
N ALA A 95 -7.19 -17.15 3.42
CA ALA A 95 -5.95 -16.39 3.34
C ALA A 95 -4.71 -17.23 3.74
N ALA A 96 -4.86 -18.15 4.70
CA ALA A 96 -3.77 -19.03 5.13
C ALA A 96 -3.35 -20.10 4.09
N LYS A 97 -4.21 -20.42 3.12
CA LYS A 97 -3.98 -21.55 2.18
C LYS A 97 -2.84 -21.32 1.20
N GLY A 98 -2.44 -20.06 0.98
CA GLY A 98 -1.37 -19.68 0.06
C GLY A 98 -0.02 -19.42 0.73
N LEU A 99 0.07 -19.55 2.05
CA LEU A 99 1.26 -19.19 2.80
C LEU A 99 2.34 -20.28 2.75
N GLU A 100 3.58 -19.86 2.57
CA GLU A 100 4.75 -20.73 2.56
C GLU A 100 5.40 -20.82 3.96
N PHE A 101 4.73 -21.52 4.88
CA PHE A 101 5.10 -21.55 6.32
C PHE A 101 6.54 -21.96 6.65
N TYR A 102 7.24 -22.66 5.75
CA TYR A 102 8.60 -23.16 5.98
C TYR A 102 9.69 -22.40 5.21
N SER A 103 9.30 -21.42 4.40
CA SER A 103 10.22 -20.63 3.57
C SER A 103 10.50 -19.24 4.13
N LYS A 104 9.65 -18.75 5.05
CA LYS A 104 9.65 -17.38 5.56
C LYS A 104 9.56 -17.36 7.07
N SER A 105 10.00 -16.26 7.67
CA SER A 105 9.86 -16.02 9.10
C SER A 105 8.41 -15.70 9.46
N TRP A 106 8.06 -15.90 10.74
CA TRP A 106 6.68 -15.81 11.23
C TRP A 106 6.07 -14.41 11.09
N ASP A 107 6.89 -13.37 11.25
CA ASP A 107 6.57 -11.96 11.11
C ASP A 107 6.18 -11.60 9.68
N VAL A 108 6.97 -12.03 8.69
CA VAL A 108 6.67 -11.86 7.26
C VAL A 108 5.39 -12.60 6.88
N LEU A 109 5.19 -13.80 7.43
CA LEU A 109 3.96 -14.57 7.19
C LEU A 109 2.71 -13.87 7.74
N ILE A 110 2.80 -13.18 8.88
CA ILE A 110 1.69 -12.39 9.44
C ILE A 110 1.36 -11.20 8.52
N GLU A 111 2.35 -10.55 7.94
CA GLU A 111 2.14 -9.45 6.99
C GLU A 111 1.44 -9.94 5.71
N GLU A 112 1.96 -10.99 5.09
CA GLU A 112 1.37 -11.59 3.88
C GLU A 112 -0.04 -12.12 4.13
N TYR A 113 -0.26 -12.70 5.31
CA TYR A 113 -1.58 -13.14 5.75
C TYR A 113 -2.55 -11.96 5.85
N SER A 114 -2.14 -10.87 6.51
CA SER A 114 -2.94 -9.67 6.71
C SER A 114 -3.30 -9.00 5.38
N ASP A 115 -2.34 -8.90 4.46
CA ASP A 115 -2.59 -8.39 3.10
C ASP A 115 -3.64 -9.21 2.37
N THR A 116 -3.53 -10.54 2.43
CA THR A 116 -4.47 -11.45 1.75
C THR A 116 -5.86 -11.38 2.38
N VAL A 117 -5.95 -11.30 3.71
CA VAL A 117 -7.21 -11.12 4.44
C VAL A 117 -7.88 -9.82 4.00
N PHE A 118 -7.20 -8.68 4.12
CA PHE A 118 -7.81 -7.39 3.83
C PHE A 118 -8.13 -7.21 2.36
N ALA A 119 -7.28 -7.69 1.44
CA ALA A 119 -7.60 -7.70 0.02
C ALA A 119 -8.92 -8.44 -0.25
N SER A 120 -9.14 -9.59 0.39
CA SER A 120 -10.38 -10.36 0.23
C SER A 120 -11.60 -9.70 0.89
N LEU A 121 -11.42 -9.08 2.06
CA LEU A 121 -12.47 -8.35 2.77
C LEU A 121 -12.94 -7.14 1.97
N PHE A 122 -12.02 -6.25 1.58
CA PHE A 122 -12.35 -5.04 0.83
C PHE A 122 -12.89 -5.39 -0.56
N GLN A 123 -12.39 -6.44 -1.22
CA GLN A 123 -12.98 -6.90 -2.48
C GLN A 123 -14.46 -7.30 -2.32
N ALA A 124 -14.81 -7.96 -1.21
CA ALA A 124 -16.15 -8.48 -0.98
C ALA A 124 -17.12 -7.51 -0.31
N LEU A 125 -16.60 -6.51 0.41
CA LEU A 125 -17.36 -5.64 1.31
C LEU A 125 -17.16 -4.13 1.06
N LYS A 126 -16.47 -3.72 -0.02
CA LYS A 126 -16.17 -2.30 -0.31
C LYS A 126 -17.39 -1.38 -0.37
N ASP A 127 -18.58 -1.93 -0.63
CA ASP A 127 -19.85 -1.23 -0.71
C ASP A 127 -20.53 -1.09 0.66
N ARG A 128 -19.93 -1.64 1.73
CA ARG A 128 -20.43 -1.53 3.10
C ARG A 128 -19.91 -0.26 3.77
N PRO A 129 -20.80 0.68 4.15
CA PRO A 129 -20.37 1.92 4.79
C PRO A 129 -19.78 1.70 6.18
N TRP A 130 -20.11 0.58 6.82
CA TRP A 130 -19.60 0.21 8.14
C TRP A 130 -18.21 -0.43 8.10
N LEU A 131 -17.71 -0.85 6.93
CA LEU A 131 -16.44 -1.58 6.83
C LEU A 131 -15.27 -0.82 7.49
N PRO A 132 -15.13 0.51 7.33
CA PRO A 132 -14.06 1.26 7.99
C PRO A 132 -14.19 1.34 9.52
N GLU A 133 -15.34 0.98 10.08
CA GLU A 133 -15.63 1.10 11.52
C GLU A 133 -15.36 -0.20 12.29
N VAL A 134 -15.15 -1.32 11.60
CA VAL A 134 -14.94 -2.62 12.25
C VAL A 134 -13.47 -2.83 12.52
N ASP A 135 -13.17 -3.15 13.77
CA ASP A 135 -11.85 -3.59 14.19
C ASP A 135 -11.73 -5.11 14.03
N PHE A 136 -10.83 -5.54 13.13
CA PHE A 136 -10.54 -6.94 12.86
C PHE A 136 -9.26 -7.44 13.55
N LEU A 137 -8.62 -6.62 14.40
CA LEU A 137 -7.35 -6.94 15.04
C LEU A 137 -7.41 -8.25 15.83
N MET A 138 -8.43 -8.40 16.67
CA MET A 138 -8.66 -9.62 17.46
C MET A 138 -8.95 -10.85 16.59
N VAL A 139 -9.48 -10.65 15.39
CA VAL A 139 -9.75 -11.74 14.45
C VAL A 139 -8.46 -12.20 13.78
N ILE A 140 -7.56 -11.28 13.43
CA ILE A 140 -6.23 -11.63 12.92
C ILE A 140 -5.43 -12.36 13.99
N ASP A 141 -5.38 -11.85 15.23
CA ASP A 141 -4.69 -12.50 16.35
C ASP A 141 -5.16 -13.96 16.54
N ALA A 142 -6.48 -14.16 16.65
CA ALA A 142 -7.07 -15.48 16.80
C ALA A 142 -6.79 -16.38 15.60
N ALA A 143 -6.88 -15.85 14.38
CA ALA A 143 -6.67 -16.64 13.17
C ALA A 143 -5.21 -17.03 12.96
N VAL A 144 -4.24 -16.19 13.32
CA VAL A 144 -2.82 -16.54 13.27
C VAL A 144 -2.53 -17.66 14.27
N LYS A 145 -3.01 -17.56 15.52
CA LYS A 145 -2.83 -18.59 16.56
C LYS A 145 -3.47 -19.93 16.18
N GLU A 146 -4.59 -19.91 15.47
CA GLU A 146 -5.33 -21.11 15.06
C GLU A 146 -4.76 -21.76 13.79
N LEU A 147 -4.38 -20.95 12.78
CA LEU A 147 -4.07 -21.45 11.44
C LEU A 147 -2.57 -21.64 11.18
N PHE A 148 -1.69 -21.02 11.96
CA PHE A 148 -0.25 -21.16 11.78
C PHE A 148 0.25 -22.43 12.48
N PRO A 149 1.27 -23.12 11.93
CA PRO A 149 1.88 -24.26 12.62
C PRO A 149 2.38 -23.86 14.02
N PRO A 150 2.00 -24.58 15.10
CA PRO A 150 2.40 -24.20 16.47
C PRO A 150 3.92 -24.10 16.68
N GLN A 151 4.68 -24.89 15.92
CA GLN A 151 6.15 -24.89 15.96
C GLN A 151 6.75 -23.55 15.51
N LEU A 152 6.05 -22.82 14.65
CA LEU A 152 6.47 -21.52 14.15
C LEU A 152 6.36 -20.44 15.24
N LEU A 153 5.39 -20.57 16.14
CA LEU A 153 5.08 -19.58 17.19
C LEU A 153 5.63 -19.95 18.57
N GLN A 154 6.11 -21.19 18.77
CA GLN A 154 6.50 -21.73 20.08
C GLN A 154 7.51 -20.87 20.85
N ASN A 155 8.42 -20.20 20.14
CA ASN A 155 9.51 -19.41 20.74
C ASN A 155 9.32 -17.90 20.56
N VAL A 156 8.15 -17.45 20.12
CA VAL A 156 7.86 -16.03 19.91
C VAL A 156 7.36 -15.43 21.22
N PRO A 157 8.02 -14.40 21.78
CA PRO A 157 7.49 -13.69 22.94
C PRO A 157 6.12 -13.07 22.64
N GLN A 158 5.15 -13.26 23.55
CA GLN A 158 3.79 -12.73 23.38
C GLN A 158 3.74 -11.23 23.04
N PRO A 159 4.53 -10.33 23.66
CA PRO A 159 4.50 -8.90 23.31
C PRO A 159 5.01 -8.61 21.90
N GLU A 160 5.99 -9.39 21.42
CA GLU A 160 6.53 -9.24 20.07
C GLU A 160 5.49 -9.67 19.03
N PHE A 161 4.83 -10.80 19.31
CA PHE A 161 3.75 -11.30 18.48
C PHE A 161 2.60 -10.29 18.36
N GLU A 162 2.10 -9.77 19.48
CA GLU A 162 0.99 -8.81 19.50
C GLU A 162 1.35 -7.51 18.77
N ARG A 163 2.58 -7.02 18.95
CA ARG A 163 3.07 -5.84 18.23
C ARG A 163 3.10 -6.08 16.72
N GLN A 164 3.58 -7.24 16.29
CA GLN A 164 3.64 -7.57 14.87
C GLN A 164 2.25 -7.75 14.26
N VAL A 165 1.31 -8.37 14.97
CA VAL A 165 -0.09 -8.49 14.52
C VAL A 165 -0.73 -7.12 14.38
N LEU A 166 -0.57 -6.23 15.36
CA LEU A 166 -1.07 -4.85 15.29
C LEU A 166 -0.48 -4.09 14.09
N HIS A 167 0.85 -4.14 13.93
CA HIS A 167 1.54 -3.50 12.83
C HIS A 167 1.04 -4.00 11.46
N ALA A 168 0.96 -5.32 11.27
CA ALA A 168 0.48 -5.92 10.04
C ALA A 168 -0.99 -5.61 9.76
N HIS A 169 -1.83 -5.61 10.80
CA HIS A 169 -3.24 -5.24 10.73
C HIS A 169 -3.41 -3.81 10.21
N ASP A 170 -2.83 -2.83 10.90
CA ASP A 170 -3.02 -1.42 10.61
C ASP A 170 -2.47 -1.06 9.23
N ARG A 171 -1.30 -1.59 8.87
CA ARG A 171 -0.71 -1.40 7.54
C ARG A 171 -1.63 -1.94 6.44
N ALA A 172 -2.02 -3.22 6.52
CA ALA A 172 -2.79 -3.87 5.48
C ALA A 172 -4.18 -3.24 5.33
N PHE A 173 -4.82 -2.85 6.44
CA PHE A 173 -6.09 -2.11 6.42
C PHE A 173 -5.94 -0.75 5.74
N GLU A 174 -4.92 0.03 6.10
CA GLU A 174 -4.66 1.36 5.52
C GLU A 174 -4.39 1.31 4.02
N GLU A 175 -3.64 0.30 3.54
CA GLU A 175 -3.38 0.12 2.11
C GLU A 175 -4.68 -0.14 1.34
N GLN A 176 -5.55 -1.01 1.85
CA GLN A 176 -6.84 -1.30 1.20
C GLN A 176 -7.82 -0.13 1.26
N ARG A 177 -7.78 0.68 2.33
CA ARG A 177 -8.57 1.91 2.45
C ARG A 177 -8.13 2.96 1.44
N PHE A 178 -6.82 3.14 1.26
CA PHE A 178 -6.22 4.14 0.37
C PHE A 178 -6.43 3.84 -1.11
N ALA A 179 -6.29 2.58 -1.52
CA ALA A 179 -6.24 2.18 -2.92
C ALA A 179 -7.46 2.65 -3.77
N PRO A 180 -8.72 2.55 -3.32
CA PRO A 180 -9.88 3.05 -4.07
C PRO A 180 -9.87 4.57 -4.28
N MET A 181 -9.51 5.35 -3.25
CA MET A 181 -9.43 6.81 -3.36
C MET A 181 -8.41 7.23 -4.41
N LEU A 182 -7.22 6.63 -4.38
CA LEU A 182 -6.19 6.88 -5.38
C LEU A 182 -6.68 6.51 -6.78
N TRP A 183 -7.29 5.35 -6.92
CA TRP A 183 -7.77 4.90 -8.23
C TRP A 183 -8.82 5.85 -8.82
N ASP A 184 -9.80 6.28 -8.04
CA ASP A 184 -10.89 7.13 -8.52
C ASP A 184 -10.40 8.51 -8.94
N ILE A 185 -9.54 9.13 -8.12
CA ILE A 185 -8.93 10.44 -8.43
C ILE A 185 -8.05 10.34 -9.68
N LEU A 186 -7.18 9.34 -9.78
CA LEU A 186 -6.36 9.15 -10.98
C LEU A 186 -7.22 8.84 -12.21
N PHE A 187 -8.37 8.18 -12.04
CA PHE A 187 -9.26 7.87 -13.15
C PHE A 187 -9.90 9.12 -13.75
N GLU A 188 -10.23 10.09 -12.91
CA GLU A 188 -10.74 11.40 -13.32
C GLU A 188 -9.65 12.25 -13.98
N LYS A 189 -8.48 12.34 -13.35
CA LYS A 189 -7.43 13.30 -13.72
C LYS A 189 -6.55 12.86 -14.88
N ILE A 190 -6.36 11.55 -15.07
CA ILE A 190 -5.44 11.00 -16.07
C ILE A 190 -6.21 10.13 -17.06
N GLN A 191 -6.23 10.55 -18.33
CA GLN A 191 -6.89 9.79 -19.40
C GLN A 191 -5.99 8.68 -19.95
N ASP A 192 -4.67 8.89 -19.98
CA ASP A 192 -3.71 7.91 -20.48
C ASP A 192 -3.54 6.73 -19.50
N LYS A 193 -3.90 5.52 -19.96
CA LYS A 193 -3.94 4.30 -19.15
C LYS A 193 -2.53 3.84 -18.70
N PRO A 194 -1.53 3.72 -19.59
CA PRO A 194 -0.13 3.50 -19.19
C PRO A 194 0.36 4.47 -18.12
N LEU A 195 0.14 5.78 -18.32
CA LEU A 195 0.55 6.81 -17.37
C LEU A 195 -0.14 6.63 -16.03
N LYS A 196 -1.46 6.41 -16.03
CA LYS A 196 -2.26 6.16 -14.82
C LYS A 196 -1.71 5.01 -13.98
N SER A 197 -1.35 3.89 -14.61
CA SER A 197 -0.76 2.76 -13.89
C SER A 197 0.59 3.09 -13.27
N LYS A 198 1.44 3.87 -13.94
CA LYS A 198 2.73 4.30 -13.40
C LYS A 198 2.55 5.24 -12.20
N VAL A 199 1.66 6.24 -12.34
CA VAL A 199 1.34 7.19 -11.26
C VAL A 199 0.73 6.48 -10.07
N TYR A 200 -0.20 5.54 -10.30
CA TYR A 200 -0.78 4.72 -9.25
C TYR A 200 0.30 3.99 -8.43
N ASN A 201 1.15 3.21 -9.10
CA ASN A 201 2.19 2.43 -8.43
C ASN A 201 3.18 3.33 -7.66
N ALA A 202 3.59 4.46 -8.27
CA ALA A 202 4.53 5.38 -7.64
C ALA A 202 3.94 6.08 -6.42
N PHE A 203 2.66 6.50 -6.48
CA PHE A 203 1.99 7.18 -5.37
C PHE A 203 1.72 6.22 -4.21
N GLU A 204 1.36 4.98 -4.51
CA GLU A 204 1.19 3.92 -3.51
C GLU A 204 2.52 3.58 -2.83
N ALA A 205 3.59 3.35 -3.60
CA ALA A 205 4.92 3.07 -3.09
C ALA A 205 5.45 4.24 -2.23
N GLY A 206 5.33 5.48 -2.73
CA GLY A 206 5.73 6.66 -1.99
C GLY A 206 4.96 6.85 -0.69
N ARG A 207 3.68 6.50 -0.64
CA ARG A 207 2.87 6.56 0.58
C ARG A 207 3.35 5.55 1.62
N ARG A 208 3.62 4.32 1.17
CA ARG A 208 4.13 3.25 2.03
C ARG A 208 5.46 3.65 2.66
N GLU A 209 6.38 4.19 1.85
CA GLU A 209 7.68 4.65 2.36
C GLU A 209 7.56 5.83 3.34
N ALA A 210 6.66 6.77 3.06
CA ALA A 210 6.39 7.88 3.96
C ALA A 210 5.84 7.42 5.31
N ALA A 211 4.93 6.43 5.32
CA ALA A 211 4.38 5.88 6.56
C ALA A 211 5.46 5.27 7.46
N LEU A 212 6.49 4.65 6.87
CA LEU A 212 7.64 4.09 7.60
C LEU A 212 8.61 5.16 8.10
N SER A 213 8.73 6.27 7.37
CA SER A 213 9.75 7.30 7.63
C SER A 213 9.29 8.43 8.55
N SER A 214 7.99 8.55 8.81
CA SER A 214 7.41 9.71 9.51
C SER A 214 7.63 9.72 11.04
N ALA A 215 8.26 8.69 11.59
CA ALA A 215 8.56 8.62 13.02
C ALA A 215 9.93 9.27 13.32
N GLY A 216 9.96 10.57 13.68
CA GLY A 216 11.08 11.10 14.47
C GLY A 216 11.72 12.44 14.09
N ASN A 217 11.18 13.22 13.15
CA ASN A 217 11.85 14.45 12.70
C ASN A 217 11.57 15.70 13.56
N GLY A 218 10.85 15.57 14.68
CA GLY A 218 10.58 16.69 15.60
C GLY A 218 9.71 17.82 15.01
N GLY A 219 9.28 17.69 13.76
CA GLY A 219 8.32 18.56 13.08
C GLY A 219 6.87 18.16 13.35
N SER A 220 5.96 18.71 12.56
CA SER A 220 4.56 18.29 12.54
C SER A 220 4.46 16.93 11.85
N PRO A 221 3.99 15.85 12.53
CA PRO A 221 3.95 14.50 11.95
C PRO A 221 3.17 14.43 10.62
N VAL A 222 2.13 15.26 10.47
CA VAL A 222 1.34 15.34 9.24
C VAL A 222 2.13 16.01 8.11
N GLU A 223 2.85 17.09 8.40
CA GLU A 223 3.66 17.78 7.39
C GLU A 223 4.83 16.91 6.95
N ASP A 224 5.51 16.27 7.90
CA ASP A 224 6.61 15.34 7.66
C ASP A 224 6.16 14.17 6.76
N PHE A 225 4.99 13.59 7.05
CA PHE A 225 4.40 12.54 6.22
C PHE A 225 4.09 13.01 4.80
N ILE A 226 3.42 14.16 4.65
CA ILE A 226 3.05 14.68 3.32
C ILE A 226 4.31 14.97 2.50
N GLN A 227 5.32 15.61 3.10
CA GLN A 227 6.58 15.89 2.42
C GLN A 227 7.27 14.59 1.97
N ALA A 228 7.41 13.62 2.87
CA ALA A 228 8.01 12.32 2.56
C ALA A 228 7.22 11.57 1.47
N TRP A 229 5.89 11.64 1.50
CA TRP A 229 5.02 10.99 0.52
C TRP A 229 5.21 11.59 -0.87
N VAL A 230 5.17 12.93 -0.99
CA VAL A 230 5.37 13.61 -2.27
C VAL A 230 6.76 13.32 -2.81
N ALA A 231 7.81 13.48 -2.00
CA ALA A 231 9.19 13.25 -2.41
C ALA A 231 9.42 11.81 -2.90
N SER A 232 8.95 10.82 -2.15
CA SER A 232 9.10 9.40 -2.49
C SER A 232 8.32 9.04 -3.76
N SER A 233 7.10 9.57 -3.93
CA SER A 233 6.29 9.33 -5.14
C SER A 233 6.97 9.89 -6.41
N LEU A 234 7.53 11.09 -6.32
CA LEU A 234 8.23 11.71 -7.45
C LEU A 234 9.52 10.95 -7.81
N ARG A 235 10.24 10.43 -6.81
CA ARG A 235 11.40 9.57 -7.01
C ARG A 235 11.04 8.29 -7.77
N GLU A 236 9.98 7.61 -7.35
CA GLU A 236 9.48 6.39 -8.01
C GLU A 236 9.09 6.66 -9.47
N LEU A 237 8.46 7.80 -9.75
CA LEU A 237 8.15 8.22 -11.11
C LEU A 237 9.41 8.45 -11.97
N GLN A 238 10.45 9.08 -11.42
CA GLN A 238 11.72 9.29 -12.12
C GLN A 238 12.42 7.97 -12.41
N GLN A 239 12.47 7.05 -11.44
CA GLN A 239 13.03 5.71 -11.63
C GLN A 239 12.28 4.90 -12.69
N GLY A 240 10.97 5.13 -12.83
CA GLY A 240 10.13 4.61 -13.90
C GLY A 240 10.38 5.21 -15.30
N ASN A 241 11.44 6.00 -15.47
CA ASN A 241 11.77 6.76 -16.68
C ASN A 241 10.63 7.66 -17.17
N MET A 242 9.86 8.24 -16.24
CA MET A 242 8.83 9.20 -16.59
C MET A 242 9.43 10.60 -16.71
N SER A 243 9.12 11.31 -17.80
CA SER A 243 9.48 12.72 -17.97
C SER A 243 8.55 13.57 -17.10
N LEU A 244 9.00 13.92 -15.90
CA LEU A 244 8.30 14.85 -15.02
C LEU A 244 8.17 16.21 -15.73
N GLY A 245 6.97 16.81 -15.68
CA GLY A 245 6.67 18.07 -16.38
C GLY A 245 6.01 17.88 -17.74
N GLU A 246 6.45 16.93 -18.56
CA GLU A 246 5.78 16.63 -19.85
C GLU A 246 4.59 15.70 -19.67
N GLN A 247 4.79 14.56 -18.99
CA GLN A 247 3.75 13.53 -18.81
C GLN A 247 2.86 13.82 -17.61
N LEU A 248 3.44 14.36 -16.53
CA LEU A 248 2.72 14.76 -15.33
C LEU A 248 3.14 16.20 -14.98
N PRO A 249 2.41 17.22 -15.45
CA PRO A 249 2.68 18.61 -15.11
C PRO A 249 2.56 18.84 -13.60
N LEU A 250 3.38 19.76 -13.07
CA LEU A 250 3.43 20.05 -11.63
C LEU A 250 2.06 20.43 -11.05
N GLU A 251 1.28 21.25 -11.75
CA GLU A 251 -0.04 21.67 -11.28
C GLU A 251 -1.02 20.50 -11.19
N LEU A 252 -0.99 19.59 -12.17
CA LEU A 252 -1.79 18.36 -12.12
C LEU A 252 -1.38 17.47 -10.94
N CYS A 253 -0.08 17.35 -10.67
CA CYS A 253 0.43 16.58 -9.53
C CYS A 253 -0.04 17.17 -8.20
N LYS A 254 0.02 18.50 -8.04
CA LYS A 254 -0.47 19.19 -6.84
C LYS A 254 -1.97 18.98 -6.65
N ASP A 255 -2.74 19.10 -7.72
CA ASP A 255 -4.20 18.91 -7.68
C ASP A 255 -4.55 17.47 -7.25
N ILE A 256 -3.85 16.46 -7.77
CA ILE A 256 -4.03 15.06 -7.34
C ILE A 256 -3.75 14.89 -5.85
N PHE A 257 -2.62 15.38 -5.33
CA PHE A 257 -2.33 15.26 -3.90
C PHE A 257 -3.32 16.04 -3.02
N ARG A 258 -3.74 17.23 -3.45
CA ARG A 258 -4.77 18.01 -2.74
C ARG A 258 -6.06 17.21 -2.62
N GLU A 259 -6.55 16.68 -3.74
CA GLU A 259 -7.78 15.87 -3.75
C GLU A 259 -7.65 14.59 -2.93
N LEU A 260 -6.48 13.95 -2.92
CA LEU A 260 -6.22 12.79 -2.06
C LEU A 260 -6.31 13.15 -0.58
N LEU A 261 -5.71 14.27 -0.17
CA LEU A 261 -5.78 14.73 1.22
C LEU A 261 -7.22 15.10 1.60
N GLU A 262 -7.94 15.79 0.73
CA GLU A 262 -9.36 16.12 0.90
C GLU A 262 -10.24 14.87 1.01
N ALA A 263 -9.91 13.81 0.25
CA ALA A 263 -10.57 12.50 0.33
C ALA A 263 -10.21 11.69 1.58
N GLY A 264 -9.25 12.15 2.40
CA GLY A 264 -8.83 11.46 3.62
C GLY A 264 -7.72 10.42 3.40
N ALA A 265 -6.82 10.63 2.44
CA ALA A 265 -5.69 9.72 2.18
C ALA A 265 -4.62 9.70 3.30
N LEU A 266 -4.68 10.62 4.27
CA LEU A 266 -3.82 10.61 5.44
C LEU A 266 -4.00 9.30 6.25
N PRO A 267 -2.92 8.71 6.79
CA PRO A 267 -3.01 7.60 7.72
C PRO A 267 -3.94 7.90 8.89
N LEU A 268 -4.75 6.91 9.29
CA LEU A 268 -5.67 7.06 10.42
C LEU A 268 -4.99 7.46 11.73
N PRO A 269 -3.81 6.91 12.12
CA PRO A 269 -3.12 7.34 13.34
C PRO A 269 -2.83 8.86 13.36
N LEU A 270 -2.34 9.41 12.24
CA LEU A 270 -2.06 10.85 12.12
C LEU A 270 -3.34 11.70 12.16
N THR A 271 -4.44 11.17 11.60
CA THR A 271 -5.74 11.85 11.57
C THR A 271 -6.37 11.90 12.97
N GLN A 272 -6.24 10.82 13.74
CA GLN A 272 -6.74 10.72 15.11
C GLN A 272 -5.98 11.64 16.07
N GLU A 273 -4.64 11.70 15.97
CA GLU A 273 -3.79 12.55 16.82
C GLU A 273 -4.05 14.04 16.61
N THR A 274 -4.30 14.45 15.38
CA THR A 274 -4.53 15.86 15.03
C THR A 274 -5.98 16.31 15.23
N GLY A 275 -6.91 15.38 15.47
CA GLY A 275 -8.34 15.68 15.60
C GLY A 275 -8.99 16.14 14.29
N LEU A 276 -8.34 15.93 13.14
CA LEU A 276 -8.84 16.27 11.82
C LEU A 276 -9.88 15.23 11.37
N GLN A 277 -11.07 15.24 11.96
CA GLN A 277 -12.12 14.32 11.53
C GLN A 277 -12.55 14.66 10.09
N HIS A 278 -12.49 13.65 9.22
CA HIS A 278 -12.96 13.76 7.84
C HIS A 278 -14.44 14.15 7.85
N ARG A 279 -14.78 15.25 7.16
CA ARG A 279 -16.16 15.70 7.04
C ARG A 279 -16.88 14.65 6.20
N GLY A 280 -17.62 13.76 6.87
CA GLY A 280 -18.46 12.78 6.19
C GLY A 280 -19.25 13.47 5.09
N SER A 281 -19.36 12.81 3.94
CA SER A 281 -19.99 13.29 2.70
C SER A 281 -21.51 13.51 2.82
N ASP A 282 -21.99 13.87 4.00
CA ASP A 282 -23.33 14.34 4.30
C ASP A 282 -23.50 15.68 3.58
N GLY A 283 -23.85 15.62 2.30
CA GLY A 283 -23.77 16.71 1.30
C GLY A 283 -24.63 17.95 1.55
N ARG A 284 -24.54 18.57 2.74
CA ARG A 284 -25.30 19.76 3.15
C ARG A 284 -24.52 20.78 3.99
N GLY A 285 -23.19 20.72 4.05
CA GLY A 285 -22.37 21.64 4.85
C GLY A 285 -21.74 22.77 4.05
N ASN A 286 -22.21 24.01 4.23
CA ASN A 286 -21.56 25.23 3.74
C ASN A 286 -20.11 25.35 4.25
N GLY A 287 -19.17 25.69 3.37
CA GLY A 287 -18.27 26.82 3.58
C GLY A 287 -16.81 26.59 3.96
N ASP A 288 -16.53 26.12 5.17
CA ASP A 288 -15.18 26.30 5.75
C ASP A 288 -14.43 24.96 5.85
N SER A 289 -13.39 24.79 5.03
CA SER A 289 -12.49 23.64 5.12
C SER A 289 -11.74 23.70 6.45
N GLN A 290 -11.98 22.72 7.32
CA GLN A 290 -11.37 22.63 8.64
C GLN A 290 -9.98 21.98 8.61
N TYR A 291 -9.57 21.44 7.46
CA TYR A 291 -8.14 21.24 7.26
C TYR A 291 -7.52 22.62 7.35
N PRO A 292 -6.49 22.85 8.21
CA PRO A 292 -5.71 24.05 8.06
C PRO A 292 -5.41 24.16 6.57
N ALA A 293 -5.40 25.38 6.03
CA ALA A 293 -4.70 25.57 4.78
C ALA A 293 -3.25 25.18 5.09
N VAL A 294 -2.96 23.87 5.06
CA VAL A 294 -1.66 23.29 4.84
C VAL A 294 -1.43 23.77 3.44
N THR A 295 -0.99 25.03 3.37
CA THR A 295 -0.75 25.69 2.13
C THR A 295 0.28 24.78 1.51
N PHE A 296 -0.08 24.23 0.36
CA PHE A 296 0.83 23.46 -0.47
C PHE A 296 2.07 24.30 -0.86
N ASP A 297 2.25 25.52 -0.32
CA ASP A 297 3.47 26.31 -0.27
C ASP A 297 4.64 25.62 0.45
N VAL A 298 4.41 24.54 1.21
CA VAL A 298 5.48 23.61 1.62
C VAL A 298 6.13 22.94 0.38
N ALA A 299 5.51 23.04 -0.80
CA ALA A 299 6.07 22.63 -2.10
C ALA A 299 7.21 23.52 -2.64
N CYS A 300 7.85 24.36 -1.81
CA CYS A 300 9.07 25.04 -2.21
C CYS A 300 10.15 24.07 -2.73
N ASP A 301 10.21 22.83 -2.22
CA ASP A 301 11.15 21.81 -2.73
C ASP A 301 10.65 21.04 -3.96
N CYS A 302 9.34 21.01 -4.26
CA CYS A 302 8.84 20.26 -5.41
C CYS A 302 9.30 20.86 -6.73
N LYS A 303 9.46 22.19 -6.81
CA LYS A 303 9.99 22.84 -8.02
C LYS A 303 11.40 22.36 -8.32
N ASP A 304 12.22 22.19 -7.29
CA ASP A 304 13.59 21.76 -7.46
C ASP A 304 13.70 20.27 -7.77
N VAL A 305 12.81 19.43 -7.23
CA VAL A 305 12.69 18.01 -7.62
C VAL A 305 12.26 17.89 -9.09
N TYR A 306 11.28 18.68 -9.54
CA TYR A 306 10.84 18.71 -10.95
C TYR A 306 11.92 19.25 -11.89
N ALA A 307 12.74 20.19 -11.42
CA ALA A 307 13.86 20.71 -12.18
C ALA A 307 15.07 19.77 -12.20
N GLY A 308 15.06 18.69 -11.41
CA GLY A 308 16.20 17.79 -11.23
C GLY A 308 17.37 18.41 -10.48
N ASN A 309 17.12 19.49 -9.72
CA ASN A 309 18.13 20.26 -9.00
C ASN A 309 18.36 19.76 -7.57
N VAL A 310 17.44 18.96 -7.02
CA VAL A 310 17.56 18.39 -5.68
C VAL A 310 17.79 16.89 -5.77
N GLU A 311 18.87 16.45 -5.13
CA GLU A 311 19.12 15.04 -4.88
C GLU A 311 18.10 14.56 -3.83
N LEU A 312 17.20 13.67 -4.23
CA LEU A 312 16.21 13.10 -3.33
C LEU A 312 16.91 12.29 -2.24
N PRO A 313 16.41 12.33 -0.99
CA PRO A 313 16.98 11.52 0.08
C PRO A 313 17.03 10.05 -0.36
N PRO A 314 18.09 9.30 0.02
CA PRO A 314 18.16 7.89 -0.29
C PRO A 314 16.93 7.18 0.29
N PRO A 315 16.48 6.08 -0.34
CA PRO A 315 15.39 5.28 0.23
C PRO A 315 15.66 5.01 1.70
N ALA A 316 14.60 5.10 2.50
CA ALA A 316 14.66 4.61 3.87
C ALA A 316 15.14 3.16 3.79
N VAL A 317 16.40 2.94 4.17
CA VAL A 317 16.94 1.59 4.26
C VAL A 317 16.11 0.95 5.35
N ASP A 318 15.35 -0.08 5.00
CA ASP A 318 14.68 -0.94 5.96
C ASP A 318 15.77 -1.51 6.86
N ARG A 319 16.03 -0.80 7.96
CA ARG A 319 16.94 -1.26 9.00
C ARG A 319 16.14 -2.32 9.72
N GLY A 320 16.15 -3.55 9.20
CA GLY A 320 15.66 -4.74 9.88
C GLY A 320 16.34 -4.99 11.24
N GLU A 321 17.20 -4.08 11.70
CA GLU A 321 17.51 -3.90 13.10
C GLU A 321 16.34 -3.17 13.79
N LEU A 322 15.37 -3.96 14.27
CA LEU A 322 14.56 -3.54 15.41
C LEU A 322 15.51 -2.93 16.44
N PRO A 323 15.28 -1.69 16.93
CA PRO A 323 16.18 -1.04 17.87
C PRO A 323 16.35 -1.96 19.06
N GLY A 324 17.54 -2.56 19.15
CA GLY A 324 17.90 -3.48 20.21
C GLY A 324 17.68 -2.79 21.53
N LEU A 325 16.61 -3.15 22.23
CA LEU A 325 16.42 -2.82 23.62
C LEU A 325 17.60 -3.43 24.37
N ALA A 326 18.60 -2.60 24.65
CA ALA A 326 19.67 -2.92 25.56
C ALA A 326 19.03 -3.20 26.93
N LEU A 327 18.74 -4.48 27.19
CA LEU A 327 18.40 -4.97 28.51
C LEU A 327 19.58 -4.64 29.42
N SER A 328 19.40 -3.61 30.24
CA SER A 328 20.30 -3.24 31.35
C SER A 328 19.88 -3.96 32.61
#